data_AF-A0A8T2IHV9-F1
#
_entry.id   AF-A0A8T2IHV9-F1
#
_cell.length_a   1.000
_cell.length_b   1.000
_cell.length_c   1.000
_cell.angle_alpha   90.00
_cell.angle_beta   90.00
_cell.angle_gamma   90.00
#
_symmetry.space_group_name_H-M   'P 1'
#
loop_
_entity.id
_entity.type
_entity.pdbx_description
1 polymer ?
#
loop_
_entity_poly.entity_id
_entity_poly.type
_entity_poly.pdbx_seq_one_letter_code
_entity_poly.pdbx_strand_id
1 'polypeptide(L)'
;VSVNLELTAEEWRKKYEKEKDKNKTLKNIIQHLELELSRWREGEAVPVDEQISAKDQKSLEPCDNTPVIDNSLLAATNQENKKYDEEIASLYRQLDDKDDEINQQSQMTEKITQQMQDQEELLASTRRDYEKIQEELTRLQIENDAAKDEVKEVLQALEELAVNYDQKSQEVEDKTKHNEQLSDEVTQKTTSLVMTQRELSQLQELSNHQKKRATEILNLLLKDLGEIGGIIGTNDVKTLADVNGVIEEEFTMARLYISKMKSEVKSLVNRSKQLETAQIEANRKINATEKELAACQLLSSQHEAKIKSLTDYMQNMDQRRRQLEEAQDALNEELAKLHAQERMHEVSFKDKEKEHLTRLQDAEEMKNTLEQQMENHREAHQRQLSRLRDEIEEKQKMIDDLKDLNQKLQLHQDKLTCDYEKLKAEEEQKEQDLQKLMLLNDKREQSREDLKGLEETVARELQTLHNLRKLFIQDLALRVQKRVELDTDNGGGSIEQKQKISFLENNLEQLTKVHKQLVRDNADLRCELPKLEKRLRATAERVRALEGALKEAKENAMRDRKRYQQEVDRIKEAVRAKNLARRAPSAQIAKPIRPGHYPASSPTTVHSIRGGSGSVHSSYYHHSK
;
A
#
# COMPACT_ATOMS: atom_id res chain seq x y z
N VAL A 1 -10.40 -71.37 -11.41
CA VAL A 1 -9.79 -70.02 -11.47
C VAL A 1 -8.31 -70.20 -11.73
N SER A 2 -7.88 -70.16 -13.00
CA SER A 2 -6.46 -70.13 -13.35
C SER A 2 -5.94 -68.72 -13.10
N VAL A 3 -4.86 -68.61 -12.35
CA VAL A 3 -4.21 -67.35 -11.95
C VAL A 3 -3.89 -66.52 -13.20
N ASN A 4 -4.35 -65.26 -13.21
CA ASN A 4 -3.97 -64.29 -14.24
C ASN A 4 -2.44 -64.16 -14.24
N LEU A 5 -1.80 -64.56 -15.34
CA LEU A 5 -0.38 -64.30 -15.55
C LEU A 5 -0.16 -62.79 -15.64
N GLU A 6 0.45 -62.20 -14.62
CA GLU A 6 0.93 -60.82 -14.64
C GLU A 6 2.11 -60.72 -15.61
N LEU A 7 1.79 -60.38 -16.86
CA LEU A 7 2.78 -60.10 -17.90
C LEU A 7 3.28 -58.66 -17.71
N THR A 8 4.59 -58.48 -17.82
CA THR A 8 5.21 -57.14 -17.83
C THR A 8 4.74 -56.33 -19.04
N ALA A 9 4.80 -54.99 -18.96
CA ALA A 9 4.39 -54.12 -20.07
C ALA A 9 5.12 -54.43 -21.39
N GLU A 10 6.38 -54.89 -21.30
CA GLU A 10 7.20 -55.34 -22.42
C GLU A 10 6.64 -56.61 -23.08
N GLU A 11 6.18 -57.57 -22.28
CA GLU A 11 5.60 -58.84 -22.74
C GLU A 11 4.20 -58.63 -23.34
N TRP A 12 3.40 -57.74 -22.76
CA TRP A 12 2.12 -57.31 -23.34
C TRP A 12 2.30 -56.66 -24.71
N ARG A 13 3.25 -55.73 -24.82
CA ARG A 13 3.59 -55.08 -26.10
C ARG A 13 4.04 -56.10 -27.14
N LYS A 14 4.85 -57.08 -26.74
CA LYS A 14 5.32 -58.15 -27.65
C LYS A 14 4.19 -59.10 -28.07
N LYS A 15 3.27 -59.45 -27.17
CA LYS A 15 2.07 -60.23 -27.52
C LYS A 15 1.12 -59.45 -28.41
N TYR A 16 0.89 -58.17 -28.13
CA TYR A 16 0.06 -57.30 -28.93
C TYR A 16 0.60 -57.14 -30.36
N GLU A 17 1.90 -56.85 -30.53
CA GLU A 17 2.48 -56.75 -31.87
C GLU A 17 2.41 -58.09 -32.61
N LYS A 18 2.66 -59.22 -31.94
CA LYS A 18 2.49 -60.55 -32.55
C LYS A 18 1.05 -60.81 -32.99
N GLU A 19 0.06 -60.42 -32.19
CA GLU A 19 -1.35 -60.61 -32.53
C GLU A 19 -1.84 -59.64 -33.60
N LYS A 20 -1.35 -58.41 -33.58
CA LYS A 20 -1.58 -57.38 -34.60
C LYS A 20 -1.01 -57.80 -35.95
N ASP A 21 0.18 -58.39 -35.99
CA ASP A 21 0.78 -58.92 -37.21
C ASP A 21 -0.03 -60.11 -37.76
N LYS A 22 -0.48 -61.03 -36.89
CA LYS A 22 -1.39 -62.12 -37.30
C LYS A 22 -2.71 -61.59 -37.85
N ASN A 23 -3.31 -60.60 -37.18
CA ASN A 23 -4.59 -60.02 -37.60
C ASN A 23 -4.44 -59.29 -38.95
N LYS A 24 -3.30 -58.62 -39.17
CA LYS A 24 -2.96 -58.03 -40.47
C LYS A 24 -2.87 -59.10 -41.58
N THR A 25 -2.23 -60.23 -41.31
CA THR A 25 -2.16 -61.36 -42.26
C THR A 25 -3.55 -61.93 -42.55
N LEU A 26 -4.39 -62.14 -41.53
CA LEU A 26 -5.75 -62.64 -41.69
C LEU A 26 -6.64 -61.68 -42.49
N LYS A 27 -6.54 -60.37 -42.26
CA LYS A 27 -7.27 -59.36 -43.06
C LYS A 27 -6.87 -59.38 -44.53
N ASN A 28 -5.58 -59.55 -44.83
CA ASN A 28 -5.13 -59.67 -46.21
C ASN A 28 -5.68 -60.94 -46.87
N ILE A 29 -5.73 -62.07 -46.16
CA ILE A 29 -6.32 -63.32 -46.67
C ILE A 29 -7.81 -63.13 -46.94
N ILE A 30 -8.56 -62.52 -46.00
CA ILE A 30 -9.99 -62.22 -46.18
C ILE A 30 -10.21 -61.35 -47.42
N GLN A 31 -9.42 -60.28 -47.59
CA GLN A 31 -9.53 -59.40 -48.74
C GLN A 31 -9.28 -60.14 -50.07
N HIS A 32 -8.31 -61.06 -50.10
CA HIS A 32 -8.08 -61.90 -51.28
C HIS A 32 -9.25 -62.85 -51.55
N LEU A 33 -9.83 -63.48 -50.51
CA LEU A 33 -11.01 -64.34 -50.65
C LEU A 33 -12.25 -63.56 -51.09
N GLU A 34 -12.44 -62.33 -50.61
CA GLU A 34 -13.53 -61.44 -51.02
C GLU A 34 -13.42 -61.03 -52.49
N LEU A 35 -12.20 -60.76 -52.98
CA LEU A 35 -11.93 -60.49 -54.39
C LEU A 35 -12.20 -61.72 -55.26
N GLU A 36 -11.77 -62.91 -54.82
CA GLU A 36 -12.03 -64.17 -55.50
C GLU A 36 -13.55 -64.46 -55.58
N LEU A 37 -14.27 -64.31 -54.47
CA LEU A 37 -15.73 -64.44 -54.41
C LEU A 37 -16.45 -63.43 -55.30
N SER A 38 -15.94 -62.20 -55.40
CA SER A 38 -16.51 -61.17 -56.28
C SER A 38 -16.36 -61.57 -57.75
N ARG A 39 -15.19 -62.05 -58.16
CA ARG A 39 -14.97 -62.57 -59.53
C ARG A 39 -15.85 -63.77 -59.87
N TRP A 40 -16.04 -64.70 -58.91
CA TRP A 40 -16.97 -65.82 -59.09
C TRP A 40 -18.42 -65.37 -59.23
N ARG A 41 -18.85 -64.36 -58.47
CA ARG A 41 -20.20 -63.79 -58.57
C ARG A 41 -20.42 -63.02 -59.88
N GLU A 42 -19.37 -62.46 -60.46
CA GLU A 42 -19.38 -61.82 -61.78
C GLU A 42 -19.33 -62.83 -62.94
N GLY A 43 -19.20 -64.12 -62.66
CA GLY A 43 -19.28 -65.21 -63.64
C GLY A 43 -17.94 -65.62 -64.26
N GLU A 44 -16.81 -65.10 -63.77
CA GLU A 44 -15.47 -65.54 -64.17
C GLU A 44 -15.04 -66.79 -63.36
N ALA A 45 -14.48 -67.79 -64.05
CA ALA A 45 -13.81 -68.92 -63.41
C ALA A 45 -12.34 -68.56 -63.12
N VAL A 46 -12.00 -68.37 -61.85
CA VAL A 46 -10.61 -68.04 -61.42
C VAL A 46 -9.73 -69.29 -61.60
N PRO A 47 -8.62 -69.23 -62.38
CA PRO A 47 -7.71 -70.36 -62.59
C PRO A 47 -7.10 -70.88 -61.29
N VAL A 48 -6.89 -72.20 -61.18
CA VAL A 48 -6.42 -72.89 -59.94
C VAL A 48 -5.08 -72.35 -59.42
N ASP A 49 -4.27 -71.75 -60.29
CA ASP A 49 -2.96 -71.16 -59.95
C ASP A 49 -3.09 -69.79 -59.25
N GLU A 50 -4.24 -69.12 -59.37
CA GLU A 50 -4.57 -67.81 -58.76
C GLU A 50 -5.48 -67.93 -57.53
N GLN A 51 -6.00 -69.13 -57.22
CA GLN A 51 -6.83 -69.38 -56.04
C GLN A 51 -5.95 -69.44 -54.79
N ILE A 52 -6.47 -68.99 -53.64
CA ILE A 52 -5.73 -69.12 -52.37
C ILE A 52 -5.49 -70.61 -52.07
N SER A 53 -4.22 -71.02 -52.04
CA SER A 53 -3.81 -72.41 -51.84
C SER A 53 -4.25 -72.95 -50.47
N ALA A 54 -4.70 -74.21 -50.43
CA ALA A 54 -5.06 -74.95 -49.20
C ALA A 54 -3.95 -75.01 -48.13
N LYS A 55 -2.72 -74.56 -48.45
CA LYS A 55 -1.62 -74.38 -47.48
C LYS A 55 -1.79 -73.15 -46.58
N ASP A 56 -2.47 -72.09 -47.04
CA ASP A 56 -2.69 -70.85 -46.26
C ASP A 56 -3.91 -70.94 -45.32
N GLN A 57 -4.78 -71.95 -45.50
CA GLN A 57 -5.92 -72.24 -44.63
C GLN A 57 -5.56 -72.99 -43.33
N LYS A 58 -4.31 -73.46 -43.16
CA LYS A 58 -3.90 -74.26 -41.99
C LYS A 58 -3.83 -73.49 -40.65
N SER A 59 -4.13 -72.20 -40.65
CA SER A 59 -4.17 -71.38 -39.41
C SER A 59 -5.58 -71.15 -38.86
N LEU A 60 -6.62 -71.72 -39.47
CA LEU A 60 -7.99 -71.65 -38.99
C LEU A 60 -8.37 -73.01 -38.38
N GLU A 61 -8.69 -73.04 -37.08
CA GLU A 61 -9.29 -74.21 -36.45
C GLU A 61 -10.67 -74.49 -37.08
N PRO A 62 -10.97 -75.74 -37.48
CA PRO A 62 -12.30 -76.10 -37.96
C PRO A 62 -13.32 -76.06 -36.81
N CYS A 63 -14.28 -75.13 -36.85
CA CYS A 63 -15.52 -75.24 -36.09
C CYS A 63 -16.53 -76.04 -36.92
N ASP A 64 -16.55 -77.35 -36.70
CA ASP A 64 -17.44 -78.31 -37.35
C ASP A 64 -18.80 -78.31 -36.64
N ASN A 65 -19.83 -77.72 -37.26
CA ASN A 65 -21.23 -77.84 -36.82
C ASN A 65 -22.19 -77.73 -38.02
N THR A 66 -22.02 -78.61 -39.01
CA THR A 66 -23.02 -78.77 -40.08
C THR A 66 -23.55 -80.20 -40.04
N PRO A 67 -24.83 -80.46 -39.68
CA PRO A 67 -25.38 -81.80 -39.72
C PRO A 67 -25.58 -82.21 -41.18
N VAL A 68 -24.99 -83.33 -41.57
CA VAL A 68 -25.28 -84.00 -42.85
C VAL A 68 -26.59 -84.77 -42.66
N ILE A 69 -27.66 -84.33 -43.32
CA ILE A 69 -28.93 -85.06 -43.38
C ILE A 69 -28.83 -86.03 -44.57
N ASP A 70 -28.57 -87.31 -44.28
CA ASP A 70 -28.67 -88.39 -45.24
C ASP A 70 -30.12 -88.94 -45.23
N ASN A 71 -30.78 -88.90 -46.38
CA ASN A 71 -32.19 -89.24 -46.53
C ASN A 71 -32.29 -90.65 -47.13
N SER A 72 -32.33 -91.68 -46.28
CA SER A 72 -32.56 -93.07 -46.69
C SER A 72 -33.84 -93.62 -46.06
N LEU A 73 -34.88 -93.73 -46.90
CA LEU A 73 -36.15 -94.42 -46.62
C LEU A 73 -35.93 -95.94 -46.69
N LEU A 74 -36.06 -96.64 -45.55
CA LEU A 74 -36.24 -98.10 -45.51
C LEU A 74 -37.29 -98.51 -44.47
N ALA A 75 -38.13 -99.48 -44.86
CA ALA A 75 -39.27 -99.97 -44.09
C ALA A 75 -38.83 -100.69 -42.81
N ALA A 76 -39.22 -100.14 -41.66
CA ALA A 76 -38.85 -100.63 -40.34
C ALA A 76 -39.74 -101.80 -39.87
N THR A 77 -39.11 -102.83 -39.32
CA THR A 77 -39.78 -103.88 -38.54
C THR A 77 -40.12 -103.35 -37.13
N ASN A 78 -41.09 -103.96 -36.43
CA ASN A 78 -41.60 -103.52 -35.10
C ASN A 78 -40.53 -103.29 -34.00
N GLN A 79 -39.30 -103.74 -34.20
CA GLN A 79 -38.18 -103.57 -33.28
C GLN A 79 -37.30 -102.36 -33.61
N GLU A 80 -37.27 -101.91 -34.87
CA GLU A 80 -36.64 -100.66 -35.30
C GLU A 80 -37.53 -99.45 -34.97
N ASN A 81 -38.85 -99.56 -35.16
CA ASN A 81 -39.80 -98.50 -34.76
C ASN A 81 -39.69 -98.15 -33.27
N LYS A 82 -39.52 -99.14 -32.39
CA LYS A 82 -39.31 -98.89 -30.96
C LYS A 82 -37.99 -98.15 -30.67
N LYS A 83 -36.92 -98.43 -31.42
CA LYS A 83 -35.64 -97.71 -31.28
C LYS A 83 -35.77 -96.27 -31.77
N TYR A 84 -36.48 -96.05 -32.88
CA TYR A 84 -36.78 -94.70 -33.38
C TYR A 84 -37.68 -93.92 -32.40
N ASP A 85 -38.69 -94.55 -31.80
CA ASP A 85 -39.54 -93.92 -30.78
C ASP A 85 -38.73 -93.57 -29.51
N GLU A 86 -37.83 -94.45 -29.07
CA GLU A 86 -36.91 -94.20 -27.95
C GLU A 86 -35.91 -93.08 -28.27
N GLU A 87 -35.43 -92.98 -29.51
CA GLU A 87 -34.52 -91.94 -29.98
C GLU A 87 -35.23 -90.58 -30.09
N ILE A 88 -36.47 -90.54 -30.58
CA ILE A 88 -37.32 -89.35 -30.58
C ILE A 88 -37.59 -88.86 -29.16
N ALA A 89 -37.92 -89.76 -28.22
CA ALA A 89 -38.11 -89.40 -26.81
C ALA A 89 -36.82 -88.87 -26.16
N SER A 90 -35.66 -89.42 -26.54
CA SER A 90 -34.34 -88.91 -26.10
C SER A 90 -34.06 -87.51 -26.65
N LEU A 91 -34.39 -87.25 -27.92
CA LEU A 91 -34.23 -85.93 -28.54
C LEU A 91 -35.13 -84.87 -27.91
N TYR A 92 -36.39 -85.20 -27.61
CA TYR A 92 -37.28 -84.29 -26.88
C TYR A 92 -36.75 -83.97 -25.49
N ARG A 93 -36.24 -84.98 -24.77
CA ARG A 93 -35.61 -84.75 -23.46
C ARG A 93 -34.38 -83.86 -23.55
N GLN A 94 -33.54 -84.06 -24.57
CA GLN A 94 -32.38 -83.19 -24.81
C GLN A 94 -32.80 -81.75 -25.15
N LEU A 95 -33.92 -81.56 -25.85
CA LEU A 95 -34.45 -80.24 -26.14
C LEU A 95 -34.93 -79.55 -24.86
N ASP A 96 -35.68 -80.26 -24.01
CA ASP A 96 -36.12 -79.76 -22.70
C ASP A 96 -34.92 -79.38 -21.81
N ASP A 97 -33.89 -80.25 -21.74
CA ASP A 97 -32.65 -79.98 -20.99
C ASP A 97 -31.91 -78.75 -21.55
N LYS A 98 -31.94 -78.55 -22.88
CA LYS A 98 -31.33 -77.38 -23.54
C LYS A 98 -32.13 -76.11 -23.31
N ASP A 99 -33.46 -76.18 -23.30
CA ASP A 99 -34.34 -75.05 -22.98
C ASP A 99 -34.15 -74.62 -21.51
N ASP A 100 -34.02 -75.57 -20.59
CA ASP A 100 -33.67 -75.30 -19.19
C ASP A 100 -32.29 -74.65 -19.05
N GLU A 101 -31.29 -75.12 -19.82
CA GLU A 101 -29.95 -74.51 -19.86
C GLU A 101 -30.02 -73.07 -20.42
N ILE A 102 -30.76 -72.83 -21.51
CA ILE A 102 -30.96 -71.50 -22.09
C ILE A 102 -31.66 -70.57 -21.08
N ASN A 103 -32.66 -71.07 -20.37
CA ASN A 103 -33.37 -70.30 -19.35
C ASN A 103 -32.44 -69.94 -18.18
N GLN A 104 -31.63 -70.88 -17.70
CA GLN A 104 -30.63 -70.60 -16.66
C GLN A 104 -29.58 -69.58 -17.12
N GLN A 105 -29.09 -69.69 -18.36
CA GLN A 105 -28.15 -68.73 -18.93
C GLN A 105 -28.77 -67.34 -19.12
N SER A 106 -30.04 -67.28 -19.51
CA SER A 106 -30.80 -66.03 -19.64
C SER A 106 -30.96 -65.34 -18.28
N GLN A 107 -31.33 -66.08 -17.25
CA GLN A 107 -31.42 -65.56 -15.87
C GLN A 107 -30.06 -65.11 -15.33
N MET A 108 -28.99 -65.83 -15.64
CA MET A 108 -27.64 -65.43 -15.24
C MET A 108 -27.20 -64.15 -15.95
N THR A 109 -27.50 -64.03 -17.25
CA THR A 109 -27.22 -62.83 -18.05
C THR A 109 -27.94 -61.62 -17.50
N GLU A 110 -29.25 -61.74 -17.21
CA GLU A 110 -30.06 -60.65 -16.66
C GLU A 110 -29.53 -60.18 -15.28
N LYS A 111 -29.12 -61.13 -14.42
CA LYS A 111 -28.46 -60.79 -13.14
C LYS A 111 -27.16 -60.02 -13.33
N ILE A 112 -26.32 -60.43 -14.29
CA ILE A 112 -25.06 -59.72 -14.59
C ILE A 112 -25.36 -58.34 -15.18
N THR A 113 -26.36 -58.22 -16.05
CA THR A 113 -26.79 -56.93 -16.62
C THR A 113 -27.27 -55.98 -15.52
N GLN A 114 -28.08 -56.45 -14.57
CA GLN A 114 -28.49 -55.64 -13.43
C GLN A 114 -27.30 -55.20 -12.58
N GLN A 115 -26.37 -56.11 -12.27
CA GLN A 115 -25.16 -55.77 -11.51
C GLN A 115 -24.29 -54.72 -12.23
N MET A 116 -24.20 -54.79 -13.56
CA MET A 116 -23.50 -53.78 -14.36
C MET A 116 -24.19 -52.42 -14.28
N GLN A 117 -25.52 -52.38 -14.37
CA GLN A 117 -26.30 -51.14 -14.24
C GLN A 117 -26.13 -50.51 -12.85
N ASP A 118 -26.24 -51.30 -11.78
CA ASP A 118 -26.05 -50.81 -10.41
C ASP A 118 -24.63 -50.24 -10.21
N GLN A 119 -23.61 -50.86 -10.80
CA GLN A 119 -22.24 -50.35 -10.78
C GLN A 119 -22.08 -49.06 -11.58
N GLU A 120 -22.72 -48.94 -12.75
CA GLU A 120 -22.71 -47.72 -13.55
C GLU A 120 -23.38 -46.56 -12.82
N GLU A 121 -24.50 -46.81 -12.13
CA GLU A 121 -25.18 -45.81 -11.30
C GLU A 121 -24.32 -45.35 -10.12
N LEU A 122 -23.64 -46.28 -9.44
CA LEU A 122 -22.71 -45.95 -8.36
C LEU A 122 -21.53 -45.11 -8.85
N LEU A 123 -20.96 -45.45 -10.01
CA LEU A 123 -19.88 -44.68 -10.64
C LEU A 123 -20.38 -43.28 -11.04
N ALA A 124 -21.59 -43.18 -11.60
CA ALA A 124 -22.20 -41.90 -11.94
C ALA A 124 -22.46 -41.05 -10.69
N SER A 125 -22.91 -41.65 -9.58
CA SER A 125 -23.07 -40.95 -8.30
C SER A 125 -21.74 -40.44 -7.77
N THR A 126 -20.72 -41.29 -7.76
CA THR A 126 -19.38 -40.92 -7.28
C THR A 126 -18.78 -39.78 -8.09
N ARG A 127 -18.98 -39.77 -9.42
CA ARG A 127 -18.56 -38.66 -10.29
C ARG A 127 -19.27 -37.35 -9.96
N ARG A 128 -20.60 -37.38 -9.78
CA ARG A 128 -21.36 -36.19 -9.38
C ARG A 128 -20.92 -35.64 -8.02
N ASP A 129 -20.63 -36.52 -7.06
CA ASP A 129 -20.15 -36.09 -5.75
C ASP A 129 -18.73 -35.53 -5.82
N TYR A 130 -17.87 -36.09 -6.67
CA TYR A 130 -16.54 -35.52 -6.95
C TYR A 130 -16.63 -34.13 -7.57
N GLU A 131 -17.53 -33.92 -8.55
CA GLU A 131 -17.78 -32.61 -9.15
C GLU A 131 -18.24 -31.59 -8.11
N LYS A 132 -19.20 -31.94 -7.24
CA LYS A 132 -19.63 -31.07 -6.14
C LYS A 132 -18.50 -30.71 -5.19
N ILE A 133 -17.68 -31.69 -4.79
CA ILE A 133 -16.53 -31.45 -3.91
C ILE A 133 -15.53 -30.50 -4.60
N GLN A 134 -15.31 -30.65 -5.90
CA GLN A 134 -14.43 -29.77 -6.68
C GLN A 134 -14.98 -28.33 -6.77
N GLU A 135 -16.30 -28.18 -6.95
CA GLU A 135 -16.98 -26.88 -6.91
C GLU A 135 -16.88 -26.22 -5.53
N GLU A 136 -17.06 -26.98 -4.45
CA GLU A 136 -16.89 -26.47 -3.09
C GLU A 136 -15.44 -26.07 -2.79
N LEU A 137 -14.46 -26.85 -3.27
CA LEU A 137 -13.04 -26.54 -3.11
C LEU A 137 -12.68 -25.23 -3.82
N THR A 138 -13.15 -25.05 -5.05
CA THR A 138 -12.91 -23.82 -5.82
C THR A 138 -13.63 -22.62 -5.19
N ARG A 139 -14.86 -22.79 -4.70
CA ARG A 139 -15.56 -21.74 -3.94
C ARG A 139 -14.78 -21.33 -2.68
N LEU A 140 -14.32 -22.30 -1.89
CA LEU A 140 -13.53 -22.03 -0.68
C LEU A 140 -12.19 -21.37 -0.99
N GLN A 141 -11.55 -21.69 -2.13
CA GLN A 141 -10.34 -21.00 -2.57
C GLN A 141 -10.62 -19.52 -2.88
N ILE A 142 -11.71 -19.22 -3.59
CA ILE A 142 -12.11 -17.84 -3.91
C ILE A 142 -12.43 -17.08 -2.62
N GLU A 143 -13.20 -17.66 -1.70
CA GLU A 143 -13.49 -17.05 -0.39
C GLU A 143 -12.21 -16.83 0.44
N ASN A 144 -11.25 -17.76 0.39
CA ASN A 144 -9.98 -17.62 1.09
C ASN A 144 -9.13 -16.48 0.52
N ASP A 145 -9.10 -16.33 -0.80
CA ASP A 145 -8.35 -15.26 -1.46
C ASP A 145 -9.02 -13.89 -1.21
N ALA A 146 -10.35 -13.81 -1.28
CA ALA A 146 -11.09 -12.61 -0.87
C ALA A 146 -10.80 -12.21 0.59
N ALA A 147 -10.79 -13.18 1.51
CA ALA A 147 -10.46 -12.92 2.91
C ALA A 147 -8.99 -12.45 3.10
N LYS A 148 -8.05 -12.91 2.26
CA LYS A 148 -6.66 -12.40 2.28
C LYS A 148 -6.59 -10.95 1.83
N ASP A 149 -7.36 -10.59 0.81
CA ASP A 149 -7.43 -9.21 0.32
C ASP A 149 -8.03 -8.29 1.38
N GLU A 150 -9.13 -8.70 2.05
CA GLU A 150 -9.69 -7.96 3.18
C GLU A 150 -8.67 -7.77 4.33
N VAL A 151 -7.92 -8.82 4.68
CA VAL A 151 -6.87 -8.73 5.70
C VAL A 151 -5.77 -7.76 5.28
N LYS A 152 -5.42 -7.73 3.99
CA LYS A 152 -4.42 -6.80 3.45
C LYS A 152 -4.89 -5.35 3.56
N GLU A 153 -6.16 -5.08 3.21
CA GLU A 153 -6.76 -3.75 3.37
C GLU A 153 -6.80 -3.32 4.84
N VAL A 154 -7.17 -4.23 5.76
CA VAL A 154 -7.14 -3.95 7.20
C VAL A 154 -5.73 -3.66 7.70
N LEU A 155 -4.72 -4.38 7.24
CA LEU A 155 -3.33 -4.12 7.60
C LEU A 155 -2.86 -2.76 7.10
N GLN A 156 -3.19 -2.40 5.86
CA GLN A 156 -2.89 -1.08 5.32
C GLN A 156 -3.58 0.04 6.12
N ALA A 157 -4.86 -0.13 6.46
CA ALA A 157 -5.58 0.83 7.29
C ALA A 157 -4.95 0.98 8.69
N LEU A 158 -4.43 -0.11 9.27
CA LEU A 158 -3.71 -0.07 10.54
C LEU A 158 -2.35 0.62 10.43
N GLU A 159 -1.63 0.45 9.32
CA GLU A 159 -0.39 1.17 9.04
C GLU A 159 -0.64 2.68 8.91
N GLU A 160 -1.67 3.07 8.14
CA GLU A 160 -2.09 4.47 8.03
C GLU A 160 -2.49 5.06 9.39
N LEU A 161 -3.22 4.30 10.21
CA LEU A 161 -3.58 4.72 11.57
C LEU A 161 -2.35 4.90 12.46
N ALA A 162 -1.37 4.01 12.36
CA ALA A 162 -0.13 4.09 13.12
C ALA A 162 0.67 5.35 12.77
N VAL A 163 0.80 5.66 11.47
CA VAL A 163 1.43 6.90 10.99
C VAL A 163 0.66 8.13 11.48
N ASN A 164 -0.68 8.10 11.44
CA ASN A 164 -1.50 9.20 11.95
C ASN A 164 -1.30 9.44 13.47
N TYR A 165 -1.21 8.36 14.24
CA TYR A 165 -0.93 8.45 15.68
C TYR A 165 0.45 9.01 15.99
N ASP A 166 1.48 8.61 15.22
CA ASP A 166 2.84 9.13 15.37
C ASP A 166 2.89 10.63 15.08
N GLN A 167 2.26 11.07 13.99
CA GLN A 167 2.14 12.47 13.64
C GLN A 167 1.39 13.28 14.72
N LYS A 168 0.26 12.76 15.22
CA LYS A 168 -0.47 13.40 16.33
C LYS A 168 0.36 13.47 17.60
N SER A 169 1.18 12.47 17.88
CA SER A 169 2.10 12.48 19.02
C SER A 169 3.13 13.60 18.86
N GLN A 170 3.71 13.76 17.67
CA GLN A 170 4.65 14.84 17.36
C GLN A 170 4.01 16.22 17.51
N GLU A 171 2.81 16.44 16.98
CA GLU A 171 2.08 17.70 17.15
C GLU A 171 1.82 18.06 18.62
N VAL A 172 1.51 17.05 19.45
CA VAL A 172 1.32 17.26 20.89
C VAL A 172 2.65 17.65 21.55
N GLU A 173 3.75 17.02 21.18
CA GLU A 173 5.08 17.38 21.70
C GLU A 173 5.46 18.82 21.31
N ASP A 174 5.24 19.22 20.06
CA ASP A 174 5.54 20.57 19.57
C ASP A 174 4.68 21.63 20.27
N LYS A 175 3.38 21.36 20.44
CA LYS A 175 2.48 22.24 21.22
C LYS A 175 2.89 22.31 22.69
N THR A 176 3.38 21.21 23.26
CA THR A 176 3.88 21.19 24.64
C THR A 176 5.11 22.08 24.77
N LYS A 177 6.09 21.96 23.86
CA LYS A 177 7.27 22.84 23.82
C LYS A 177 6.88 24.32 23.65
N HIS A 178 5.91 24.62 22.79
CA HIS A 178 5.44 25.99 22.61
C HIS A 178 4.76 26.54 23.88
N ASN A 179 3.97 25.72 24.58
CA ASN A 179 3.37 26.11 25.86
C ASN A 179 4.42 26.34 26.95
N GLU A 180 5.47 25.52 27.00
CA GLU A 180 6.59 25.71 27.92
C GLU A 180 7.31 27.04 27.64
N GLN A 181 7.58 27.36 26.37
CA GLN A 181 8.17 28.64 25.99
C GLN A 181 7.30 29.83 26.38
N LEU A 182 5.98 29.75 26.15
CA LEU A 182 5.04 30.80 26.56
C LEU A 182 4.99 30.93 28.10
N SER A 183 5.04 29.81 28.82
CA SER A 183 5.12 29.82 30.27
C SER A 183 6.38 30.53 30.75
N ASP A 184 7.54 30.24 30.15
CA ASP A 184 8.81 30.89 30.46
C ASP A 184 8.75 32.39 30.16
N GLU A 185 8.19 32.81 29.02
CA GLU A 185 8.01 34.22 28.70
C GLU A 185 7.09 34.92 29.73
N VAL A 186 5.98 34.29 30.11
CA VAL A 186 5.08 34.82 31.15
C VAL A 186 5.80 34.98 32.48
N THR A 187 6.62 34.01 32.89
CA THR A 187 7.40 34.14 34.13
C THR A 187 8.44 35.27 34.04
N GLN A 188 9.10 35.45 32.89
CA GLN A 188 10.05 36.53 32.67
C GLN A 188 9.38 37.91 32.66
N LYS A 189 8.20 38.03 32.03
CA LYS A 189 7.41 39.27 32.05
C LYS A 189 6.92 39.58 33.47
N THR A 190 6.51 38.56 34.22
CA THR A 190 6.07 38.70 35.61
C THR A 190 7.21 39.22 36.49
N THR A 191 8.42 38.67 36.36
CA THR A 191 9.59 39.14 37.13
C THR A 191 9.95 40.58 36.75
N SER A 192 9.93 40.93 35.47
CA SER A 192 10.15 42.31 34.99
C SER A 192 9.11 43.29 35.54
N LEU A 193 7.83 42.89 35.57
CA LEU A 193 6.76 43.70 36.15
C LEU A 193 6.99 43.92 37.66
N VAL A 194 7.40 42.90 38.40
CA VAL A 194 7.73 43.03 39.83
C VAL A 194 8.90 43.99 40.05
N MET A 195 9.92 43.99 39.18
CA MET A 195 11.03 44.95 39.28
C MET A 195 10.57 46.38 39.04
N THR A 196 9.82 46.63 37.96
CA THR A 196 9.29 47.98 37.67
C THR A 196 8.33 48.48 38.75
N GLN A 197 7.53 47.60 39.35
CA GLN A 197 6.67 47.94 40.49
C GLN A 197 7.50 48.36 41.72
N ARG A 198 8.64 47.71 41.98
CA ARG A 198 9.56 48.10 43.06
C ARG A 198 10.19 49.48 42.80
N GLU A 199 10.65 49.73 41.57
CA GLU A 199 11.20 51.04 41.17
C GLU A 199 10.15 52.16 41.33
N LEU A 200 8.91 51.90 40.92
CA LEU A 200 7.80 52.84 41.09
C LEU A 200 7.55 53.14 42.58
N SER A 201 7.56 52.13 43.44
CA SER A 201 7.41 52.31 44.90
C SER A 201 8.53 53.17 45.47
N GLN A 202 9.78 52.93 45.06
CA GLN A 202 10.93 53.73 45.49
C GLN A 202 10.83 55.20 45.05
N LEU A 203 10.38 55.44 43.81
CA LEU A 203 10.14 56.80 43.32
C LEU A 203 9.01 57.51 44.08
N GLN A 204 7.94 56.79 44.42
CA GLN A 204 6.85 57.32 45.25
C GLN A 204 7.35 57.71 46.65
N GLU A 205 8.18 56.87 47.28
CA GLU A 205 8.81 57.17 48.58
C GLU A 205 9.70 58.42 48.51
N LEU A 206 10.56 58.51 47.49
CA LEU A 206 11.41 59.69 47.24
C LEU A 206 10.58 60.96 47.02
N SER A 207 9.52 60.88 46.21
CA SER A 207 8.61 62.01 45.96
C SER A 207 7.92 62.47 47.25
N ASN A 208 7.44 61.52 48.07
CA ASN A 208 6.82 61.82 49.37
C ASN A 208 7.83 62.46 50.33
N HIS A 209 9.08 62.00 50.35
CA HIS A 209 10.14 62.60 51.15
C HIS A 209 10.44 64.04 50.71
N GLN A 210 10.54 64.30 49.40
CA GLN A 210 10.72 65.65 48.85
C GLN A 210 9.56 66.58 49.22
N LYS A 211 8.31 66.10 49.14
CA LYS A 211 7.12 66.87 49.58
C LYS A 211 7.21 67.22 51.06
N LYS A 212 7.52 66.27 51.94
CA LYS A 212 7.68 66.52 53.39
C LYS A 212 8.75 67.59 53.64
N ARG A 213 9.92 67.46 53.02
CA ARG A 213 11.00 68.43 53.13
C ARG A 213 10.58 69.83 52.64
N ALA A 214 9.86 69.92 51.52
CA ALA A 214 9.35 71.19 51.01
C ALA A 214 8.34 71.83 51.97
N THR A 215 7.44 71.05 52.56
CA THR A 215 6.49 71.50 53.59
C THR A 215 7.21 71.98 54.85
N GLU A 216 8.25 71.28 55.30
CA GLU A 216 9.07 71.70 56.45
C GLU A 216 9.76 73.05 56.19
N ILE A 217 10.37 73.23 55.01
CA ILE A 217 10.98 74.51 54.61
C ILE A 217 9.94 75.62 54.56
N LEU A 218 8.78 75.38 53.96
CA LEU A 218 7.67 76.35 53.90
C LEU A 218 7.22 76.75 55.32
N ASN A 219 7.07 75.77 56.22
CA ASN A 219 6.67 76.02 57.60
C ASN A 219 7.72 76.85 58.37
N LEU A 220 9.01 76.58 58.16
CA LEU A 220 10.09 77.39 58.73
C LEU A 220 10.01 78.84 58.22
N LEU A 221 9.85 79.03 56.91
CA LEU A 221 9.73 80.38 56.33
C LEU A 221 8.49 81.12 56.85
N LEU A 222 7.33 80.45 56.95
CA LEU A 222 6.11 81.04 57.51
C LEU A 222 6.28 81.40 58.99
N LYS A 223 7.00 80.57 59.75
CA LYS A 223 7.34 80.85 61.15
C LYS A 223 8.24 82.08 61.26
N ASP A 224 9.31 82.16 60.48
CA ASP A 224 10.23 83.31 60.45
C ASP A 224 9.48 84.59 60.05
N LEU A 225 8.59 84.52 59.05
CA LEU A 225 7.73 85.64 58.67
C LEU A 225 6.77 86.05 59.79
N GLY A 226 6.21 85.09 60.53
CA GLY A 226 5.38 85.35 61.71
C GLY A 226 6.16 86.00 62.85
N GLU A 227 7.38 85.55 63.11
CA GLU A 227 8.29 86.15 64.10
C GLU A 227 8.65 87.60 63.71
N ILE A 228 8.94 87.86 62.43
CA ILE A 228 9.15 89.21 61.88
C ILE A 228 7.90 90.08 62.02
N GLY A 229 6.72 89.54 61.68
CA GLY A 229 5.44 90.25 61.83
C GLY A 229 5.13 90.61 63.30
N GLY A 230 5.51 89.75 64.23
CA GLY A 230 5.43 90.01 65.67
C GLY A 230 6.39 91.13 66.13
N ILE A 231 7.60 91.20 65.58
CA ILE A 231 8.57 92.28 65.85
C ILE A 231 8.10 93.62 65.26
N ILE A 232 7.45 93.61 64.09
CA ILE A 232 6.99 94.81 63.38
C ILE A 232 5.65 95.35 63.95
N GLY A 233 4.95 94.59 64.80
CA GLY A 233 3.74 95.05 65.48
C GLY A 233 2.48 95.07 64.60
N THR A 234 2.47 94.33 63.49
CA THR A 234 1.30 94.18 62.61
C THR A 234 0.54 92.90 62.95
N ASN A 235 -0.26 92.95 64.02
CA ASN A 235 -1.06 91.81 64.49
C ASN A 235 -2.39 91.58 63.75
N ASP A 236 -2.68 92.28 62.65
CA ASP A 236 -3.95 92.13 61.95
C ASP A 236 -3.77 91.99 60.43
N VAL A 237 -3.66 90.75 59.95
CA VAL A 237 -4.15 90.38 58.62
C VAL A 237 -5.02 89.14 58.78
N LYS A 238 -6.18 89.34 59.43
CA LYS A 238 -7.27 88.38 59.45
C LYS A 238 -8.14 88.58 58.22
N THR A 239 -8.15 87.55 57.36
CA THR A 239 -9.33 86.98 56.70
C THR A 239 -10.35 87.99 56.15
N LEU A 240 -10.16 88.44 54.91
CA LEU A 240 -11.25 89.01 54.11
C LEU A 240 -11.02 88.82 52.60
N ALA A 241 -10.76 87.59 52.16
CA ALA A 241 -10.58 87.25 50.73
C ALA A 241 -11.30 85.95 50.27
N ASP A 242 -12.11 85.31 51.11
CA ASP A 242 -12.63 83.95 50.86
C ASP A 242 -13.90 83.84 50.00
N VAL A 243 -14.31 84.89 49.27
CA VAL A 243 -15.47 84.77 48.34
C VAL A 243 -15.17 85.26 46.92
N ASN A 244 -14.27 86.24 46.74
CA ASN A 244 -13.82 86.63 45.39
C ASN A 244 -12.64 85.78 44.87
N GLY A 245 -11.78 85.26 45.77
CA GLY A 245 -10.65 84.42 45.40
C GLY A 245 -11.07 83.08 44.81
N VAL A 246 -12.10 82.43 45.38
CA VAL A 246 -12.57 81.10 44.94
C VAL A 246 -13.06 81.11 43.48
N ILE A 247 -13.74 82.17 43.05
CA ILE A 247 -14.22 82.30 41.67
C ILE A 247 -13.04 82.56 40.71
N GLU A 248 -12.09 83.43 41.07
CA GLU A 248 -10.88 83.66 40.26
C GLU A 248 -9.96 82.43 40.21
N GLU A 249 -9.89 81.66 41.29
CA GLU A 249 -9.17 80.39 41.38
C GLU A 249 -9.82 79.32 40.49
N GLU A 250 -11.14 79.20 40.48
CA GLU A 250 -11.84 78.27 39.59
C GLU A 250 -11.68 78.66 38.11
N PHE A 251 -11.75 79.95 37.75
CA PHE A 251 -11.45 80.41 36.39
C PHE A 251 -9.99 80.17 36.01
N THR A 252 -9.05 80.32 36.94
CA THR A 252 -7.63 80.04 36.71
C THR A 252 -7.38 78.54 36.56
N MET A 253 -8.05 77.70 37.35
CA MET A 253 -8.01 76.24 37.24
C MET A 253 -8.58 75.77 35.90
N ALA A 254 -9.72 76.33 35.47
CA ALA A 254 -10.30 76.03 34.16
C ALA A 254 -9.37 76.45 33.01
N ARG A 255 -8.75 77.64 33.07
CA ARG A 255 -7.75 78.09 32.08
C ARG A 255 -6.52 77.18 32.04
N LEU A 256 -6.03 76.75 33.20
CA LEU A 256 -4.90 75.81 33.28
C LEU A 256 -5.26 74.43 32.71
N TYR A 257 -6.47 73.95 32.98
CA TYR A 257 -6.97 72.69 32.42
C TYR A 257 -7.09 72.77 30.88
N ILE A 258 -7.63 73.88 30.36
CA ILE A 258 -7.70 74.13 28.91
C ILE A 258 -6.28 74.23 28.30
N SER A 259 -5.35 74.92 28.95
CA SER A 259 -3.94 74.97 28.50
C SER A 259 -3.28 73.59 28.51
N LYS A 260 -3.55 72.77 29.53
CA LYS A 260 -3.07 71.39 29.61
C LYS A 260 -3.65 70.54 28.49
N MET A 261 -4.97 70.54 28.30
CA MET A 261 -5.63 69.85 27.19
C MET A 261 -5.07 70.29 25.83
N LYS A 262 -4.87 71.60 25.62
CA LYS A 262 -4.27 72.14 24.40
C LYS A 262 -2.85 71.59 24.17
N SER A 263 -2.05 71.47 25.23
CA SER A 263 -0.70 70.90 25.15
C SER A 263 -0.72 69.39 24.86
N GLU A 264 -1.65 68.65 25.45
CA GLU A 264 -1.84 67.21 25.21
C GLU A 264 -2.31 66.93 23.79
N VAL A 265 -3.30 67.70 23.28
CA VAL A 265 -3.75 67.62 21.89
C VAL A 265 -2.60 67.92 20.93
N LYS A 266 -1.78 68.94 21.21
CA LYS A 266 -0.62 69.28 20.37
C LYS A 266 0.43 68.16 20.37
N SER A 267 0.64 67.51 21.51
CA SER A 267 1.53 66.35 21.64
C SER A 267 1.00 65.14 20.86
N LEU A 268 -0.30 64.85 20.95
CA LEU A 268 -0.95 63.78 20.20
C LEU A 268 -0.90 64.01 18.69
N VAL A 269 -1.15 65.24 18.23
CA VAL A 269 -1.01 65.61 16.82
C VAL A 269 0.42 65.40 16.34
N ASN A 270 1.43 65.79 17.13
CA ASN A 270 2.82 65.56 16.79
C ASN A 270 3.17 64.07 16.74
N ARG A 271 2.69 63.28 17.70
CA ARG A 271 2.89 61.83 17.71
C ARG A 271 2.22 61.15 16.51
N SER A 272 1.02 61.59 16.14
CA SER A 272 0.31 61.11 14.95
C SER A 272 1.10 61.38 13.68
N LYS A 273 1.65 62.59 13.51
CA LYS A 273 2.50 62.93 12.36
C LYS A 273 3.78 62.11 12.30
N GLN A 274 4.39 61.83 13.46
CA GLN A 274 5.56 60.97 13.55
C GLN A 274 5.24 59.53 13.13
N LEU A 275 4.11 58.99 13.60
CA LEU A 275 3.64 57.66 13.21
C LEU A 275 3.32 57.58 11.71
N GLU A 276 2.69 58.60 11.16
CA GLU A 276 2.41 58.69 9.72
C GLU A 276 3.71 58.71 8.89
N THR A 277 4.71 59.47 9.34
CA THR A 277 6.02 59.52 8.69
C THR A 277 6.74 58.16 8.76
N ALA A 278 6.71 57.52 9.93
CA ALA A 278 7.30 56.19 10.13
C ALA A 278 6.58 55.12 9.28
N GLN A 279 5.26 55.22 9.13
CA GLN A 279 4.46 54.33 8.29
C GLN A 279 4.85 54.47 6.81
N ILE A 280 5.01 55.72 6.32
CA ILE A 280 5.46 55.98 4.95
C ILE A 280 6.86 55.39 4.72
N GLU A 281 7.77 55.54 5.68
CA GLU A 281 9.13 54.98 5.57
C GLU A 281 9.13 53.44 5.60
N ALA A 282 8.32 52.83 6.46
CA ALA A 282 8.14 51.38 6.51
C ALA A 282 7.59 50.83 5.19
N ASN A 283 6.56 51.47 4.63
CA ASN A 283 6.01 51.10 3.32
C ASN A 283 7.04 51.24 2.19
N ARG A 284 7.89 52.28 2.22
CA ARG A 284 9.01 52.41 1.25
C ARG A 284 10.01 51.28 1.38
N LYS A 285 10.35 50.86 2.60
CA LYS A 285 11.25 49.72 2.84
C LYS A 285 10.64 48.41 2.34
N ILE A 286 9.37 48.15 2.63
CA ILE A 286 8.65 46.97 2.12
C ILE A 286 8.71 46.93 0.59
N ASN A 287 8.33 48.03 -0.09
CA ASN A 287 8.37 48.11 -1.55
C ASN A 287 9.79 47.92 -2.13
N ALA A 288 10.83 48.34 -1.42
CA ALA A 288 12.22 48.10 -1.84
C ALA A 288 12.59 46.62 -1.70
N THR A 289 12.26 46.00 -0.56
CA THR A 289 12.52 44.58 -0.32
C THR A 289 11.74 43.67 -1.28
N GLU A 290 10.52 44.04 -1.65
CA GLU A 290 9.73 43.31 -2.64
C GLU A 290 10.37 43.34 -4.03
N LYS A 291 10.94 44.49 -4.43
CA LYS A 291 11.68 44.61 -5.70
C LYS A 291 12.96 43.79 -5.70
N GLU A 292 13.71 43.82 -4.60
CA GLU A 292 14.91 43.00 -4.42
C GLU A 292 14.57 41.51 -4.46
N LEU A 293 13.50 41.10 -3.78
CA LEU A 293 13.01 39.72 -3.80
C LEU A 293 12.62 39.28 -5.21
N ALA A 294 11.88 40.11 -5.96
CA ALA A 294 11.52 39.83 -7.34
C ALA A 294 12.75 39.69 -8.25
N ALA A 295 13.79 40.52 -8.04
CA ALA A 295 15.05 40.41 -8.76
C ALA A 295 15.80 39.10 -8.44
N CYS A 296 15.83 38.69 -7.16
CA CYS A 296 16.40 37.41 -6.75
C CYS A 296 15.64 36.21 -7.33
N GLN A 297 14.31 36.24 -7.31
CA GLN A 297 13.48 35.18 -7.92
C GLN A 297 13.74 35.04 -9.42
N LEU A 298 13.84 36.17 -10.13
CA LEU A 298 14.19 36.16 -11.55
C LEU A 298 15.59 35.57 -11.79
N LEU A 299 16.56 35.93 -10.96
CA LEU A 299 17.93 35.41 -11.06
C LEU A 299 17.97 33.89 -10.79
N SER A 300 17.24 33.40 -9.79
CA SER A 300 17.09 31.96 -9.54
C SER A 300 16.48 31.24 -10.74
N SER A 301 15.40 31.78 -11.33
CA SER A 301 14.77 31.20 -12.53
C SER A 301 15.73 31.15 -13.72
N GLN A 302 16.57 32.19 -13.90
CA GLN A 302 17.62 32.19 -14.93
C GLN A 302 18.69 31.11 -14.68
N HIS A 303 19.11 30.93 -13.43
CA HIS A 303 20.08 29.88 -13.07
C HIS A 303 19.49 28.48 -13.25
N GLU A 304 18.24 28.26 -12.88
CA GLU A 304 17.52 26.99 -13.12
C GLU A 304 17.45 26.65 -14.61
N ALA A 305 17.09 27.62 -15.45
CA ALA A 305 17.07 27.44 -16.90
C ALA A 305 18.46 27.09 -17.47
N LYS A 306 19.52 27.75 -16.97
CA LYS A 306 20.90 27.50 -17.38
C LYS A 306 21.35 26.10 -16.97
N ILE A 307 21.07 25.69 -15.73
CA ILE A 307 21.37 24.34 -15.22
C ILE A 307 20.71 23.31 -16.13
N LYS A 308 19.41 23.47 -16.41
CA LYS A 308 18.67 22.57 -17.30
C LYS A 308 19.33 22.45 -18.67
N SER A 309 19.68 23.57 -19.31
CA SER A 309 20.36 23.53 -20.62
C SER A 309 21.73 22.84 -20.58
N LEU A 310 22.48 23.00 -19.50
CA LEU A 310 23.81 22.39 -19.34
C LEU A 310 23.67 20.89 -19.06
N THR A 311 22.68 20.48 -18.28
CA THR A 311 22.33 19.08 -18.04
C THR A 311 21.93 18.40 -19.35
N ASP A 312 21.07 19.02 -20.16
CA ASP A 312 20.66 18.48 -21.46
C ASP A 312 21.87 18.34 -22.41
N TYR A 313 22.77 19.34 -22.43
CA TYR A 313 24.00 19.27 -23.21
C TYR A 313 24.94 18.14 -22.74
N MET A 314 25.12 17.99 -21.43
CA MET A 314 25.93 16.93 -20.84
C MET A 314 25.38 15.53 -21.18
N GLN A 315 24.07 15.33 -21.07
CA GLN A 315 23.41 14.07 -21.44
C GLN A 315 23.62 13.74 -22.92
N ASN A 316 23.53 14.73 -23.80
CA ASN A 316 23.81 14.56 -25.23
C ASN A 316 25.26 14.14 -25.49
N MET A 317 26.21 14.79 -24.80
CA MET A 317 27.64 14.44 -24.89
C MET A 317 27.93 13.03 -24.37
N ASP A 318 27.28 12.60 -23.27
CA ASP A 318 27.40 11.24 -22.74
C ASP A 318 26.81 10.19 -23.69
N GLN A 319 25.67 10.49 -24.31
CA GLN A 319 25.08 9.62 -25.33
C GLN A 319 26.03 9.48 -26.52
N ARG A 320 26.66 10.58 -26.94
CA ARG A 320 27.65 10.55 -28.03
C ARG A 320 28.91 9.79 -27.64
N ARG A 321 29.37 9.91 -26.39
CA ARG A 321 30.50 9.13 -25.85
C ARG A 321 30.22 7.63 -25.90
N ARG A 322 29.05 7.18 -25.42
CA ARG A 322 28.65 5.77 -25.47
C ARG A 322 28.64 5.22 -26.90
N GLN A 323 28.09 5.97 -27.86
CA GLN A 323 28.11 5.59 -29.27
C GLN A 323 29.54 5.41 -29.82
N LEU A 324 30.48 6.26 -29.40
CA LEU A 324 31.88 6.16 -29.80
C LEU A 324 32.59 4.99 -29.11
N GLU A 325 32.28 4.70 -27.85
CA GLU A 325 32.80 3.53 -27.13
C GLU A 325 32.33 2.22 -27.78
N GLU A 326 31.04 2.11 -28.10
CA GLU A 326 30.50 0.95 -28.83
C GLU A 326 31.18 0.77 -30.20
N ALA A 327 31.43 1.86 -30.92
CA ALA A 327 32.16 1.82 -32.19
C ALA A 327 33.64 1.42 -32.01
N GLN A 328 34.28 1.86 -30.93
CA GLN A 328 35.66 1.48 -30.60
C GLN A 328 35.77 0.00 -30.26
N ASP A 329 34.83 -0.54 -29.47
CA ASP A 329 34.77 -1.95 -29.12
C ASP A 329 34.55 -2.83 -30.36
N ALA A 330 33.66 -2.41 -31.27
CA ALA A 330 33.46 -3.09 -32.54
C ALA A 330 34.75 -3.13 -33.39
N LEU A 331 35.47 -2.02 -33.48
CA LEU A 331 36.72 -1.94 -34.24
C LEU A 331 37.85 -2.76 -33.59
N ASN A 332 37.90 -2.79 -32.25
CA ASN A 332 38.84 -3.63 -31.50
C ASN A 332 38.59 -5.12 -31.76
N GLU A 333 37.33 -5.55 -31.87
CA GLU A 333 36.97 -6.92 -32.21
C GLU A 333 37.44 -7.29 -33.63
N GLU A 334 37.32 -6.37 -34.59
CA GLU A 334 37.86 -6.56 -35.94
C GLU A 334 39.39 -6.63 -35.96
N LEU A 335 40.09 -5.74 -35.23
CA LEU A 335 41.54 -5.77 -35.10
C LEU A 335 42.03 -7.08 -34.46
N ALA A 336 41.34 -7.60 -33.45
CA ALA A 336 41.67 -8.87 -32.83
C ALA A 336 41.51 -10.05 -33.81
N LYS A 337 40.46 -10.03 -34.65
CA LYS A 337 40.26 -11.03 -35.72
C LYS A 337 41.38 -10.98 -36.77
N LEU A 338 41.79 -9.78 -37.18
CA LEU A 338 42.89 -9.59 -38.15
C LEU A 338 44.24 -10.02 -37.57
N HIS A 339 44.55 -9.65 -36.33
CA HIS A 339 45.79 -10.11 -35.69
C HIS A 339 45.84 -11.63 -35.47
N ALA A 340 44.71 -12.27 -35.22
CA ALA A 340 44.64 -13.73 -35.15
C ALA A 340 44.96 -14.38 -36.51
N GLN A 341 44.48 -13.78 -37.62
CA GLN A 341 44.84 -14.20 -38.98
C GLN A 341 46.33 -13.95 -39.28
N GLU A 342 46.85 -12.77 -38.92
CA GLU A 342 48.25 -12.39 -39.15
C GLU A 342 49.23 -13.30 -38.40
N ARG A 343 48.98 -13.63 -37.12
CA ARG A 343 49.83 -14.57 -36.37
C ARG A 343 49.80 -15.99 -36.93
N MET A 344 48.68 -16.41 -37.53
CA MET A 344 48.63 -17.66 -38.29
C MET A 344 49.57 -17.64 -39.50
N HIS A 345 49.76 -16.49 -40.15
CA HIS A 345 50.69 -16.31 -41.26
C HIS A 345 52.15 -16.11 -40.82
N GLU A 346 52.39 -15.42 -39.71
CA GLU A 346 53.74 -15.12 -39.22
C GLU A 346 54.46 -16.35 -38.64
N VAL A 347 53.71 -17.26 -38.00
CA VAL A 347 54.23 -18.58 -37.55
C VAL A 347 54.65 -19.45 -38.76
N SER A 348 54.16 -19.15 -39.97
CA SER A 348 54.62 -19.79 -41.20
C SER A 348 55.91 -19.18 -41.78
N PHE A 349 56.38 -18.03 -41.29
CA PHE A 349 57.48 -17.26 -41.90
C PHE A 349 58.74 -17.15 -41.02
N LYS A 350 58.63 -17.37 -39.70
CA LYS A 350 59.75 -17.31 -38.75
C LYS A 350 60.50 -18.63 -38.56
N ASP A 351 60.68 -19.37 -39.66
CA ASP A 351 61.51 -20.58 -39.72
C ASP A 351 62.79 -20.40 -40.55
N LYS A 352 63.15 -19.15 -40.87
CA LYS A 352 64.41 -18.83 -41.55
C LYS A 352 65.13 -17.65 -40.91
N GLU A 353 66.34 -17.98 -40.49
CA GLU A 353 67.52 -17.10 -40.59
C GLU A 353 67.81 -16.20 -39.38
N LYS A 354 68.53 -16.82 -38.44
CA LYS A 354 69.70 -16.22 -37.79
C LYS A 354 70.65 -15.66 -38.87
N GLU A 355 71.42 -14.62 -38.52
CA GLU A 355 72.89 -14.69 -38.41
C GLU A 355 73.63 -13.42 -38.92
N HIS A 356 74.10 -12.62 -37.95
CA HIS A 356 75.34 -11.81 -37.95
C HIS A 356 75.53 -10.75 -39.08
N LEU A 357 76.52 -9.84 -39.12
CA LEU A 357 77.78 -9.67 -38.39
C LEU A 357 78.21 -8.20 -38.48
N THR A 358 78.78 -7.74 -37.37
CA THR A 358 79.55 -6.52 -37.13
C THR A 358 80.66 -6.20 -38.15
N ARG A 359 80.84 -4.90 -38.46
CA ARG A 359 82.15 -4.32 -38.82
C ARG A 359 82.34 -2.98 -38.10
N LEU A 360 82.91 -3.09 -36.90
CA LEU A 360 83.33 -2.00 -36.03
C LEU A 360 84.71 -1.47 -36.50
N GLN A 361 84.78 -0.24 -37.01
CA GLN A 361 85.97 0.63 -36.84
C GLN A 361 85.76 2.10 -37.25
N ASP A 362 84.79 2.40 -38.13
CA ASP A 362 84.07 3.69 -38.06
C ASP A 362 83.38 3.84 -36.69
N ALA A 363 83.17 2.71 -36.02
CA ALA A 363 82.49 2.53 -34.76
C ALA A 363 83.20 3.09 -33.52
N GLU A 364 84.29 3.86 -33.60
CA GLU A 364 84.85 4.55 -32.42
C GLU A 364 84.60 6.07 -32.48
N GLU A 365 84.80 6.72 -33.64
CA GLU A 365 84.38 8.12 -33.86
C GLU A 365 82.87 8.23 -34.08
N MET A 366 82.29 7.29 -34.82
CA MET A 366 80.84 7.11 -34.85
C MET A 366 80.34 6.76 -33.46
N LYS A 367 81.04 5.97 -32.64
CA LYS A 367 80.64 5.69 -31.25
C LYS A 367 80.72 6.93 -30.36
N ASN A 368 81.73 7.79 -30.46
CA ASN A 368 81.80 9.00 -29.63
C ASN A 368 80.73 10.03 -30.03
N THR A 369 80.51 10.25 -31.32
CA THR A 369 79.41 11.12 -31.80
C THR A 369 78.05 10.52 -31.51
N LEU A 370 77.90 9.20 -31.66
CA LEU A 370 76.72 8.45 -31.27
C LEU A 370 76.54 8.45 -29.75
N GLU A 371 77.59 8.42 -28.93
CA GLU A 371 77.52 8.52 -27.46
C GLU A 371 77.06 9.91 -27.05
N GLN A 372 77.57 10.97 -27.66
CA GLN A 372 77.09 12.34 -27.42
C GLN A 372 75.63 12.51 -27.88
N GLN A 373 75.27 11.97 -29.05
CA GLN A 373 73.88 11.97 -29.53
C GLN A 373 72.98 11.13 -28.63
N MET A 374 73.43 9.96 -28.18
CA MET A 374 72.75 9.08 -27.24
C MET A 374 72.55 9.77 -25.89
N GLU A 375 73.53 10.54 -25.42
CA GLU A 375 73.41 11.27 -24.16
C GLU A 375 72.45 12.45 -24.30
N ASN A 376 72.54 13.23 -25.39
CA ASN A 376 71.54 14.24 -25.71
C ASN A 376 70.13 13.65 -25.87
N HIS A 377 70.01 12.47 -26.49
CA HIS A 377 68.75 11.73 -26.60
C HIS A 377 68.28 11.24 -25.23
N ARG A 378 69.15 10.71 -24.38
CA ARG A 378 68.83 10.31 -23.01
C ARG A 378 68.35 11.49 -22.19
N GLU A 379 69.03 12.63 -22.26
CA GLU A 379 68.61 13.86 -21.58
C GLU A 379 67.27 14.37 -22.12
N ALA A 380 67.07 14.38 -23.45
CA ALA A 380 65.81 14.77 -24.06
C ALA A 380 64.66 13.84 -23.65
N HIS A 381 64.90 12.52 -23.65
CA HIS A 381 63.95 11.52 -23.16
C HIS A 381 63.69 11.68 -21.67
N GLN A 382 64.70 11.94 -20.85
CA GLN A 382 64.54 12.16 -19.41
C GLN A 382 63.73 13.43 -19.13
N ARG A 383 63.96 14.52 -19.87
CA ARG A 383 63.14 15.73 -19.80
C ARG A 383 61.70 15.46 -20.24
N GLN A 384 61.50 14.69 -21.32
CA GLN A 384 60.17 14.30 -21.78
C GLN A 384 59.45 13.44 -20.75
N LEU A 385 60.13 12.46 -20.15
CA LEU A 385 59.61 11.62 -19.07
C LEU A 385 59.27 12.45 -17.83
N SER A 386 60.07 13.45 -17.48
CA SER A 386 59.75 14.39 -16.39
C SER A 386 58.47 15.16 -16.69
N ARG A 387 58.35 15.77 -17.88
CA ARG A 387 57.15 16.49 -18.29
C ARG A 387 55.91 15.60 -18.29
N LEU A 388 56.03 14.37 -18.78
CA LEU A 388 54.93 13.40 -18.76
C LEU A 388 54.54 13.00 -17.33
N ARG A 389 55.50 12.89 -16.40
CA ARG A 389 55.21 12.65 -14.98
C ARG A 389 54.48 13.84 -14.35
N ASP A 390 54.95 15.06 -14.60
CA ASP A 390 54.31 16.29 -14.13
C ASP A 390 52.88 16.41 -14.68
N GLU A 391 52.69 16.11 -15.97
CA GLU A 391 51.36 16.09 -16.60
C GLU A 391 50.47 14.99 -16.00
N ILE A 392 51.00 13.78 -15.76
CA ILE A 392 50.26 12.71 -15.08
C ILE A 392 49.83 13.14 -13.68
N GLU A 393 50.71 13.81 -12.93
CA GLU A 393 50.41 14.31 -11.58
C GLU A 393 49.33 15.42 -11.62
N GLU A 394 49.41 16.35 -12.58
CA GLU A 394 48.39 17.38 -12.78
C GLU A 394 47.04 16.78 -13.18
N LYS A 395 47.03 15.79 -14.10
CA LYS A 395 45.80 15.06 -14.46
C LYS A 395 45.24 14.28 -13.28
N GLN A 396 46.09 13.66 -12.45
CA GLN A 396 45.66 12.94 -11.26
C GLN A 396 45.02 13.88 -10.24
N LYS A 397 45.63 15.06 -10.01
CA LYS A 397 45.06 16.10 -9.16
C LYS A 397 43.71 16.59 -9.68
N MET A 398 43.58 16.82 -10.99
CA MET A 398 42.31 17.21 -11.60
C MET A 398 41.24 16.11 -11.46
N ILE A 399 41.62 14.84 -11.58
CA ILE A 399 40.72 13.70 -11.34
C ILE A 399 40.22 13.71 -9.89
N ASP A 400 41.10 13.97 -8.93
CA ASP A 400 40.74 13.98 -7.52
C ASP A 400 39.85 15.19 -7.17
N ASP A 401 40.15 16.38 -7.71
CA ASP A 401 39.29 17.57 -7.59
C ASP A 401 37.90 17.34 -8.21
N LEU A 402 37.83 16.67 -9.38
CA LEU A 402 36.57 16.31 -10.02
C LEU A 402 35.79 15.27 -9.22
N LYS A 403 36.46 14.29 -8.59
CA LYS A 403 35.80 13.32 -7.70
C LYS A 403 35.20 14.00 -6.48
N ASP A 404 35.95 14.89 -5.84
CA ASP A 404 35.48 15.66 -4.68
C ASP A 404 34.29 16.56 -5.04
N LEU A 405 34.34 17.21 -6.21
CA LEU A 405 33.22 18.01 -6.70
C LEU A 405 32.00 17.14 -6.99
N ASN A 406 32.18 15.99 -7.63
CA ASN A 406 31.11 15.07 -7.94
C ASN A 406 30.46 14.50 -6.66
N GLN A 407 31.28 14.17 -5.65
CA GLN A 407 30.76 13.75 -4.33
C GLN A 407 29.96 14.86 -3.65
N LYS A 408 30.42 16.12 -3.71
CA LYS A 408 29.66 17.27 -3.18
C LYS A 408 28.35 17.50 -3.92
N LEU A 409 28.35 17.36 -5.25
CA LEU A 409 27.15 17.48 -6.07
C LEU A 409 26.15 16.36 -5.76
N GLN A 410 26.62 15.12 -5.59
CA GLN A 410 25.79 13.99 -5.18
C GLN A 410 25.13 14.26 -3.82
N LEU A 411 25.88 14.71 -2.82
CA LEU A 411 25.33 15.05 -1.51
C LEU A 411 24.31 16.19 -1.59
N HIS A 412 24.53 17.18 -2.45
CA HIS A 412 23.56 18.25 -2.70
C HIS A 412 22.29 17.72 -3.38
N GLN A 413 22.42 16.80 -4.34
CA GLN A 413 21.30 16.17 -5.00
C GLN A 413 20.49 15.31 -4.02
N ASP A 414 21.14 14.51 -3.18
CA ASP A 414 20.50 13.68 -2.17
C ASP A 414 19.75 14.55 -1.16
N LYS A 415 20.37 15.67 -0.73
CA LYS A 415 19.73 16.64 0.16
C LYS A 415 18.50 17.30 -0.48
N LEU A 416 18.63 17.74 -1.73
CA LEU A 416 17.52 18.37 -2.45
C LEU A 416 16.37 17.38 -2.70
N THR A 417 16.69 16.11 -2.95
CA THR A 417 15.70 15.03 -3.08
C THR A 417 14.97 14.79 -1.76
N CYS A 418 15.71 14.73 -0.65
CA CYS A 418 15.12 14.61 0.69
C CYS A 418 14.23 15.81 1.05
N ASP A 419 14.67 17.03 0.73
CA ASP A 419 13.89 18.23 0.98
C ASP A 419 12.62 18.26 0.10
N TYR A 420 12.72 17.85 -1.16
CA TYR A 420 11.56 17.69 -2.06
C TYR A 420 10.55 16.66 -1.54
N GLU A 421 11.02 15.49 -1.08
CA GLU A 421 10.14 14.46 -0.50
C GLU A 421 9.42 14.96 0.75
N LYS A 422 10.10 15.72 1.62
CA LYS A 422 9.47 16.37 2.79
C LYS A 422 8.42 17.39 2.38
N LEU A 423 8.75 18.27 1.44
CA LEU A 423 7.82 19.28 0.92
C LEU A 423 6.58 18.63 0.29
N LYS A 424 6.77 17.54 -0.45
CA LYS A 424 5.67 16.75 -1.03
C LYS A 424 4.78 16.12 0.04
N ALA A 425 5.37 15.56 1.10
CA ALA A 425 4.60 15.02 2.22
C ALA A 425 3.83 16.11 2.98
N GLU A 426 4.42 17.30 3.16
CA GLU A 426 3.73 18.45 3.76
C GLU A 426 2.58 18.96 2.89
N GLU A 427 2.74 18.96 1.56
CA GLU A 427 1.69 19.32 0.61
C GLU A 427 0.51 18.36 0.69
N GLU A 428 0.78 17.04 0.67
CA GLU A 428 -0.23 15.99 0.77
C GLU A 428 -0.98 16.05 2.12
N GLN A 429 -0.26 16.33 3.22
CA GLN A 429 -0.88 16.54 4.52
C GLN A 429 -1.81 17.77 4.53
N LYS A 430 -1.35 18.89 3.96
CA LYS A 430 -2.16 20.12 3.86
C LYS A 430 -3.40 19.90 3.00
N GLU A 431 -3.30 19.10 1.94
CA GLU A 431 -4.44 18.73 1.10
C GLU A 431 -5.47 17.91 1.88
N GLN A 432 -5.03 16.92 2.65
CA GLN A 432 -5.92 16.13 3.52
C GLN A 432 -6.61 17.00 4.58
N ASP A 433 -5.89 17.93 5.19
CA ASP A 433 -6.47 18.83 6.20
C ASP A 433 -7.44 19.84 5.58
N LEU A 434 -7.17 20.30 4.36
CA LEU A 434 -8.11 21.11 3.58
C LEU A 434 -9.40 20.34 3.28
N GLN A 435 -9.30 19.08 2.83
CA GLN A 435 -10.48 18.22 2.60
C GLN A 435 -11.32 18.03 3.87
N LYS A 436 -10.68 17.79 5.03
CA LYS A 436 -11.38 17.71 6.32
C LYS A 436 -12.08 19.01 6.68
N LEU A 437 -11.43 20.16 6.46
CA LEU A 437 -12.00 21.48 6.71
C LEU A 437 -13.20 21.76 5.79
N MET A 438 -13.12 21.37 4.51
CA MET A 438 -14.24 21.46 3.57
C MET A 438 -15.43 20.63 4.06
N LEU A 439 -15.22 19.37 4.43
CA LEU A 439 -16.29 18.50 4.96
C LEU A 439 -16.93 19.07 6.25
N LEU A 440 -16.12 19.65 7.14
CA LEU A 440 -16.64 20.28 8.35
C LEU A 440 -17.45 21.54 8.02
N ASN A 441 -17.00 22.32 7.05
CA ASN A 441 -17.71 23.50 6.56
C ASN A 441 -19.04 23.11 5.92
N ASP A 442 -19.08 22.08 5.09
CA ASP A 442 -20.30 21.58 4.45
C ASP A 442 -21.33 21.11 5.48
N LYS A 443 -20.89 20.38 6.52
CA LYS A 443 -21.76 20.00 7.65
C LYS A 443 -22.31 21.21 8.39
N ARG A 444 -21.50 22.25 8.55
CA ARG A 444 -21.92 23.51 9.20
C ARG A 444 -22.93 24.27 8.33
N GLU A 445 -22.71 24.32 7.02
CA GLU A 445 -23.62 24.95 6.06
C GLU A 445 -24.97 24.19 6.05
N GLN A 446 -24.95 22.86 6.01
CA GLN A 446 -26.14 22.02 6.09
C GLN A 446 -26.92 22.26 7.38
N SER A 447 -26.23 22.28 8.53
CA SER A 447 -26.88 22.57 9.82
C SER A 447 -27.48 23.98 9.83
N ARG A 448 -26.86 24.94 9.15
CA ARG A 448 -27.37 26.31 9.02
C ARG A 448 -28.61 26.37 8.12
N GLU A 449 -28.65 25.62 7.02
CA GLU A 449 -29.82 25.50 6.16
C GLU A 449 -31.00 24.83 6.89
N ASP A 450 -30.74 23.75 7.62
CA ASP A 450 -31.76 23.07 8.42
C ASP A 450 -32.36 24.00 9.49
N LEU A 451 -31.52 24.81 10.15
CA LEU A 451 -31.96 25.83 11.09
C LEU A 451 -32.74 26.96 10.41
N LYS A 452 -32.38 27.35 9.20
CA LYS A 452 -33.08 28.39 8.42
C LYS A 452 -34.53 27.99 8.13
N GLY A 453 -34.79 26.73 7.78
CA GLY A 453 -36.16 26.23 7.59
C GLY A 453 -37.01 26.31 8.86
N LEU A 454 -36.38 26.07 10.02
CA LEU A 454 -37.03 26.24 11.32
C LEU A 454 -37.27 27.72 11.63
N GLU A 455 -36.30 28.60 11.40
CA GLU A 455 -36.45 30.06 11.55
C GLU A 455 -37.60 30.61 10.70
N GLU A 456 -37.70 30.20 9.43
CA GLU A 456 -38.79 30.61 8.54
C GLU A 456 -40.16 30.11 9.02
N THR A 457 -40.21 28.91 9.59
CA THR A 457 -41.44 28.34 10.15
C THR A 457 -41.84 29.10 11.42
N VAL A 458 -40.90 29.37 12.33
CA VAL A 458 -41.13 30.18 13.53
C VAL A 458 -41.59 31.59 13.16
N ALA A 459 -40.98 32.22 12.14
CA ALA A 459 -41.40 33.53 11.66
C ALA A 459 -42.84 33.52 11.11
N ARG A 460 -43.22 32.48 10.35
CA ARG A 460 -44.60 32.31 9.85
C ARG A 460 -45.62 32.11 10.98
N GLU A 461 -45.29 31.31 11.98
CA GLU A 461 -46.15 31.10 13.15
C GLU A 461 -46.29 32.37 13.98
N LEU A 462 -45.20 33.11 14.21
CA LEU A 462 -45.22 34.41 14.88
C LEU A 462 -46.05 35.44 14.12
N GLN A 463 -45.95 35.48 12.79
CA GLN A 463 -46.78 36.35 11.96
C GLN A 463 -48.26 35.96 12.03
N THR A 464 -48.56 34.65 12.05
CA THR A 464 -49.93 34.14 12.21
C THR A 464 -50.50 34.51 13.57
N LEU A 465 -49.73 34.32 14.65
CA LEU A 465 -50.10 34.75 16.01
C LEU A 465 -50.29 36.26 16.09
N HIS A 466 -49.44 37.05 15.44
CA HIS A 466 -49.60 38.49 15.35
C HIS A 466 -50.90 38.88 14.65
N ASN A 467 -51.21 38.25 13.52
CA ASN A 467 -52.46 38.47 12.78
C ASN A 467 -53.69 38.06 13.61
N LEU A 468 -53.64 36.89 14.27
CA LEU A 468 -54.71 36.43 15.17
C LEU A 468 -54.90 37.38 16.35
N ARG A 469 -53.82 37.86 16.97
CA ARG A 469 -53.87 38.88 18.03
C ARG A 469 -54.50 40.17 17.52
N LYS A 470 -54.13 40.64 16.31
CA LYS A 470 -54.72 41.83 15.70
C LYS A 470 -56.21 41.66 15.45
N LEU A 471 -56.62 40.52 14.88
CA LEU A 471 -58.04 40.19 14.67
C LEU A 471 -58.79 40.07 16.00
N PHE A 472 -58.20 39.45 17.03
CA PHE A 472 -58.81 39.36 18.35
C PHE A 472 -58.98 40.74 18.99
N ILE A 473 -57.98 41.62 18.91
CA ILE A 473 -58.09 42.99 19.43
C ILE A 473 -59.15 43.76 18.65
N GLN A 474 -59.22 43.59 17.33
CA GLN A 474 -60.22 44.24 16.50
C GLN A 474 -61.64 43.73 16.81
N ASP A 475 -61.83 42.43 16.97
CA ASP A 475 -63.11 41.82 17.33
C ASP A 475 -63.50 42.11 18.79
N LEU A 476 -62.52 42.23 19.71
CA LEU A 476 -62.75 42.71 21.06
C LEU A 476 -63.16 44.19 21.03
N ALA A 477 -62.48 45.03 20.26
CA ALA A 477 -62.82 46.45 20.10
C ALA A 477 -64.22 46.60 19.48
N LEU A 478 -64.54 45.83 18.44
CA LEU A 478 -65.86 45.78 17.82
C LEU A 478 -66.91 45.23 18.79
N ARG A 479 -66.62 44.21 19.60
CA ARG A 479 -67.56 43.71 20.61
C ARG A 479 -67.71 44.65 21.79
N VAL A 480 -66.69 45.40 22.19
CA VAL A 480 -66.79 46.45 23.21
C VAL A 480 -67.60 47.60 22.66
N GLN A 481 -67.37 48.03 21.42
CA GLN A 481 -68.16 49.05 20.73
C GLN A 481 -69.61 48.60 20.54
N LYS A 482 -69.82 47.34 20.16
CA LYS A 482 -71.14 46.71 20.00
C LYS A 482 -71.81 46.39 21.34
N ARG A 483 -71.08 46.17 22.44
CA ARG A 483 -71.63 46.05 23.81
C ARG A 483 -71.98 47.41 24.39
N VAL A 484 -71.22 48.45 24.07
CA VAL A 484 -71.60 49.85 24.36
C VAL A 484 -72.86 50.24 23.57
N GLU A 485 -73.12 49.63 22.40
CA GLU A 485 -74.36 49.79 21.62
C GLU A 485 -75.48 48.78 21.97
N LEU A 486 -75.20 47.65 22.62
CA LEU A 486 -76.14 46.54 22.89
C LEU A 486 -76.18 46.08 24.36
N ASP A 487 -75.88 46.96 25.32
CA ASP A 487 -76.50 46.90 26.66
C ASP A 487 -78.01 47.25 26.62
N THR A 488 -78.63 46.98 25.47
CA THR A 488 -80.06 46.72 25.28
C THR A 488 -80.19 45.32 24.68
N ASP A 489 -80.56 44.39 25.55
CA ASP A 489 -81.19 43.10 25.27
C ASP A 489 -80.42 41.97 24.55
N ASN A 490 -80.10 40.96 25.38
CA ASN A 490 -80.69 39.62 25.32
C ASN A 490 -79.68 38.48 25.16
N GLY A 491 -79.66 37.62 26.18
CA GLY A 491 -78.83 36.45 26.31
C GLY A 491 -79.38 35.20 25.61
N GLY A 492 -78.47 34.27 25.35
CA GLY A 492 -78.78 32.90 24.94
C GLY A 492 -78.22 32.55 23.55
N GLY A 493 -77.00 32.00 23.51
CA GLY A 493 -76.38 31.54 22.26
C GLY A 493 -77.10 30.35 21.62
N SER A 494 -77.21 30.37 20.27
CA SER A 494 -77.91 29.38 19.43
C SER A 494 -77.39 27.95 19.59
N ILE A 495 -78.25 26.98 19.25
CA ILE A 495 -77.99 25.53 19.32
C ILE A 495 -76.77 25.11 18.46
N GLU A 496 -76.57 25.72 17.28
CA GLU A 496 -75.38 25.47 16.45
C GLU A 496 -74.08 25.87 17.14
N GLN A 497 -74.12 26.93 17.96
CA GLN A 497 -72.96 27.38 18.71
C GLN A 497 -72.61 26.37 19.81
N LYS A 498 -73.61 25.77 20.47
CA LYS A 498 -73.39 24.70 21.45
C LYS A 498 -72.81 23.43 20.82
N GLN A 499 -73.26 23.04 19.64
CA GLN A 499 -72.68 21.87 18.93
C GLN A 499 -71.23 22.12 18.51
N LYS A 500 -70.91 23.33 18.04
CA LYS A 500 -69.54 23.69 17.66
C LYS A 500 -68.61 23.79 18.86
N ILE A 501 -69.09 24.31 19.98
CA ILE A 501 -68.36 24.30 21.26
C ILE A 501 -68.09 22.86 21.69
N SER A 502 -69.11 21.98 21.68
CA SER A 502 -68.95 20.58 22.06
C SER A 502 -67.94 19.82 21.18
N PHE A 503 -67.91 20.09 19.86
CA PHE A 503 -66.91 19.51 18.97
C PHE A 503 -65.48 19.98 19.30
N LEU A 504 -65.31 21.27 19.57
CA LEU A 504 -64.01 21.85 19.95
C LEU A 504 -63.55 21.37 21.32
N GLU A 505 -64.46 21.22 22.28
CA GLU A 505 -64.19 20.65 23.60
C GLU A 505 -63.68 19.21 23.48
N ASN A 506 -64.32 18.38 22.64
CA ASN A 506 -63.88 17.00 22.40
C ASN A 506 -62.51 16.94 21.72
N ASN A 507 -62.28 17.78 20.70
CA ASN A 507 -60.97 17.85 20.04
C ASN A 507 -59.86 18.30 21.00
N LEU A 508 -60.14 19.30 21.83
CA LEU A 508 -59.22 19.79 22.86
C LEU A 508 -58.93 18.71 23.91
N GLU A 509 -59.95 17.93 24.30
CA GLU A 509 -59.79 16.82 25.23
C GLU A 509 -58.92 15.70 24.64
N GLN A 510 -59.12 15.35 23.36
CA GLN A 510 -58.29 14.36 22.66
C GLN A 510 -56.84 14.83 22.53
N LEU A 511 -56.61 16.08 22.12
CA LEU A 511 -55.28 16.65 22.03
C LEU A 511 -54.58 16.67 23.39
N THR A 512 -55.31 16.98 24.46
CA THR A 512 -54.81 16.93 25.84
C THR A 512 -54.43 15.50 26.24
N LYS A 513 -55.19 14.48 25.84
CA LYS A 513 -54.86 13.07 26.11
C LYS A 513 -53.58 12.64 25.42
N VAL A 514 -53.43 12.98 24.12
CA VAL A 514 -52.20 12.68 23.35
C VAL A 514 -51.00 13.41 23.94
N HIS A 515 -51.14 14.70 24.27
CA HIS A 515 -50.07 15.47 24.89
C HIS A 515 -49.64 14.85 26.24
N LYS A 516 -50.61 14.50 27.10
CA LYS A 516 -50.32 13.81 28.36
C LYS A 516 -49.62 12.47 28.14
N GLN A 517 -49.99 11.71 27.09
CA GLN A 517 -49.33 10.45 26.76
C GLN A 517 -47.88 10.68 26.31
N LEU A 518 -47.64 11.59 25.38
CA LEU A 518 -46.29 11.91 24.89
C LEU A 518 -45.36 12.43 26.00
N VAL A 519 -45.91 13.17 26.98
CA VAL A 519 -45.14 13.62 28.15
C VAL A 519 -44.74 12.44 29.04
N ARG A 520 -45.63 11.45 29.24
CA ARG A 520 -45.31 10.21 29.98
C ARG A 520 -44.27 9.39 29.23
N ASP A 521 -44.48 9.15 27.94
CA ASP A 521 -43.54 8.39 27.11
C ASP A 521 -42.17 9.07 27.06
N ASN A 522 -42.11 10.41 26.98
CA ASN A 522 -40.84 11.13 27.09
C ASN A 522 -40.18 11.00 28.47
N ALA A 523 -40.96 10.97 29.54
CA ALA A 523 -40.42 10.75 30.88
C ALA A 523 -39.84 9.33 31.01
N ASP A 524 -40.56 8.32 30.51
CA ASP A 524 -40.11 6.93 30.50
C ASP A 524 -38.84 6.75 29.65
N LEU A 525 -38.80 7.34 28.46
CA LEU A 525 -37.62 7.33 27.59
C LEU A 525 -36.41 8.03 28.25
N ARG A 526 -36.62 9.15 28.95
CA ARG A 526 -35.56 9.81 29.72
C ARG A 526 -35.03 8.95 30.86
N CYS A 527 -35.85 8.07 31.44
CA CYS A 527 -35.42 7.12 32.46
C CYS A 527 -34.73 5.88 31.87
N GLU A 528 -35.12 5.43 30.68
CA GLU A 528 -34.52 4.27 30.00
C GLU A 528 -33.20 4.58 29.30
N LEU A 529 -33.05 5.78 28.72
CA LEU A 529 -31.82 6.21 28.04
C LEU A 529 -30.54 5.99 28.88
N PRO A 530 -30.44 6.44 30.14
CA PRO A 530 -29.24 6.23 30.95
C PRO A 530 -28.99 4.75 31.28
N LYS A 531 -30.02 3.88 31.30
CA LYS A 531 -29.85 2.44 31.49
C LYS A 531 -29.25 1.79 30.25
N LEU A 532 -29.73 2.18 29.07
CA LEU A 532 -29.19 1.73 27.79
C LEU A 532 -27.75 2.22 27.59
N GLU A 533 -27.45 3.47 27.92
CA GLU A 533 -26.08 4.00 27.88
C GLU A 533 -25.13 3.27 28.84
N LYS A 534 -25.58 2.92 30.05
CA LYS A 534 -24.78 2.11 30.99
C LYS A 534 -24.53 0.71 30.45
N ARG A 535 -25.55 0.06 29.88
CA ARG A 535 -25.41 -1.25 29.23
C ARG A 535 -24.42 -1.19 28.07
N LEU A 536 -24.52 -0.17 27.22
CA LEU A 536 -23.63 0.03 26.08
C LEU A 536 -22.17 0.23 26.53
N ARG A 537 -21.95 1.05 27.57
CA ARG A 537 -20.61 1.23 28.16
C ARG A 537 -20.04 -0.06 28.73
N ALA A 538 -20.83 -0.81 29.49
CA ALA A 538 -20.40 -2.10 30.04
C ALA A 538 -20.07 -3.11 28.93
N THR A 539 -20.84 -3.14 27.83
CA THR A 539 -20.52 -3.97 26.68
C THR A 539 -19.24 -3.53 25.97
N ALA A 540 -19.03 -2.22 25.81
CA ALA A 540 -17.81 -1.68 25.20
C ALA A 540 -16.56 -1.98 26.04
N GLU A 541 -16.66 -1.86 27.37
CA GLU A 541 -15.58 -2.22 28.30
C GLU A 541 -15.26 -3.72 28.26
N ARG A 542 -16.29 -4.57 28.21
CA ARG A 542 -16.11 -6.02 28.05
C ARG A 542 -15.44 -6.37 26.71
N VAL A 543 -15.84 -5.73 25.61
CA VAL A 543 -15.20 -5.93 24.30
C VAL A 543 -13.74 -5.53 24.36
N ARG A 544 -13.41 -4.35 24.90
CA ARG A 544 -12.02 -3.90 25.07
C ARG A 544 -11.18 -4.86 25.91
N ALA A 545 -11.76 -5.43 26.97
CA ALA A 545 -11.08 -6.43 27.79
C ALA A 545 -10.82 -7.74 27.03
N LEU A 546 -11.78 -8.20 26.21
CA LEU A 546 -11.63 -9.38 25.37
C LEU A 546 -10.60 -9.16 24.25
N GLU A 547 -10.58 -7.98 23.63
CA GLU A 547 -9.57 -7.58 22.65
C GLU A 547 -8.16 -7.57 23.27
N GLY A 548 -8.03 -7.04 24.49
CA GLY A 548 -6.78 -7.08 25.26
C GLY A 548 -6.32 -8.51 25.52
N ALA A 549 -7.20 -9.38 26.03
CA ALA A 549 -6.90 -10.78 26.28
C ALA A 549 -6.51 -11.54 25.00
N LEU A 550 -7.18 -11.26 23.88
CA LEU A 550 -6.87 -11.86 22.58
C LEU A 550 -5.49 -11.41 22.08
N LYS A 551 -5.15 -10.13 22.23
CA LYS A 551 -3.83 -9.60 21.89
C LYS A 551 -2.73 -10.26 22.72
N GLU A 552 -2.91 -10.36 24.03
CA GLU A 552 -1.96 -11.03 24.93
C GLU A 552 -1.80 -12.51 24.58
N ALA A 553 -2.90 -13.22 24.28
CA ALA A 553 -2.86 -14.61 23.85
C ALA A 553 -2.07 -14.79 22.54
N LYS A 554 -2.27 -13.90 21.56
CA LYS A 554 -1.52 -13.90 20.30
C LYS A 554 -0.03 -13.64 20.51
N GLU A 555 0.31 -12.68 21.35
CA GLU A 555 1.71 -12.39 21.69
C GLU A 555 2.37 -13.56 22.42
N ASN A 556 1.67 -14.19 23.37
CA ASN A 556 2.17 -15.39 24.07
C ASN A 556 2.41 -16.54 23.08
N ALA A 557 1.46 -16.82 22.19
CA ALA A 557 1.62 -17.84 21.15
C ALA A 557 2.81 -17.54 20.22
N MET A 558 3.03 -16.27 19.86
CA MET A 558 4.20 -15.85 19.07
C MET A 558 5.51 -16.04 19.84
N ARG A 559 5.56 -15.70 21.14
CA ARG A 559 6.74 -15.94 22.00
C ARG A 559 7.04 -17.43 22.09
N ASP A 560 6.03 -18.27 22.27
CA ASP A 560 6.19 -19.72 22.35
C ASP A 560 6.68 -20.29 21.02
N ARG A 561 6.08 -19.87 19.89
CA ARG A 561 6.57 -20.24 18.55
C ARG A 561 8.04 -19.87 18.36
N LYS A 562 8.47 -18.69 18.83
CA LYS A 562 9.88 -18.26 18.77
C LYS A 562 10.78 -19.15 19.63
N ARG A 563 10.34 -19.53 20.85
CA ARG A 563 11.07 -20.48 21.72
C ARG A 563 11.20 -21.86 21.07
N TYR A 564 10.11 -22.39 20.52
CA TYR A 564 10.12 -23.67 19.81
C TYR A 564 11.05 -23.63 18.60
N GLN A 565 11.02 -22.54 17.82
CA GLN A 565 11.92 -22.38 16.68
C GLN A 565 13.40 -22.38 17.11
N GLN A 566 13.73 -21.66 18.17
CA GLN A 566 15.08 -21.64 18.74
C GLN A 566 15.53 -23.04 19.20
N GLU A 567 14.65 -23.81 19.85
CA GLU A 567 14.97 -25.17 20.29
C GLU A 567 15.14 -26.13 19.09
N VAL A 568 14.30 -26.01 18.06
CA VAL A 568 14.45 -26.76 16.81
C VAL A 568 15.78 -26.45 16.13
N ASP A 569 16.19 -25.18 16.08
CA ASP A 569 17.45 -24.79 15.46
C ASP A 569 18.66 -25.26 16.28
N ARG A 570 18.58 -25.23 17.61
CA ARG A 570 19.57 -25.84 18.51
C ARG A 570 19.70 -27.35 18.27
N ILE A 571 18.59 -28.07 18.11
CA ILE A 571 18.59 -29.51 17.78
C ILE A 571 19.21 -29.74 16.39
N LYS A 572 18.86 -28.94 15.38
CA LYS A 572 19.46 -29.03 14.04
C LYS A 572 20.97 -28.78 14.07
N GLU A 573 21.45 -27.84 14.87
CA GLU A 573 22.88 -27.61 15.08
C GLU A 573 23.57 -28.77 15.78
N ALA A 574 22.97 -29.33 16.83
CA ALA A 574 23.49 -30.52 17.51
C ALA A 574 23.55 -31.74 16.58
N VAL A 575 22.52 -31.94 15.73
CA VAL A 575 22.50 -33.00 14.71
C VAL A 575 23.57 -32.76 13.64
N ARG A 576 23.72 -31.52 13.15
CA ARG A 576 24.81 -31.16 12.21
C ARG A 576 26.18 -31.41 12.82
N ALA A 577 26.42 -30.99 14.05
CA ALA A 577 27.67 -31.23 14.77
C ALA A 577 27.95 -32.74 14.96
N LYS A 578 26.93 -33.53 15.30
CA LYS A 578 27.04 -35.00 15.43
C LYS A 578 27.29 -35.70 14.09
N ASN A 579 26.70 -35.20 13.01
CA ASN A 579 26.94 -35.70 11.65
C ASN A 579 28.34 -35.34 11.15
N LEU A 580 28.85 -34.16 11.52
CA LEU A 580 30.24 -33.76 11.26
C LEU A 580 31.24 -34.62 12.05
N ALA A 581 30.92 -34.93 13.32
CA ALA A 581 31.74 -35.80 14.17
C ALA A 581 31.75 -37.27 13.72
N ARG A 582 30.72 -37.75 13.01
CA ARG A 582 30.72 -39.08 12.37
C ARG A 582 31.57 -39.16 11.10
N ARG A 583 32.03 -38.03 10.56
CA ARG A 583 32.89 -37.95 9.37
C ARG A 583 34.37 -37.83 9.79
N ALA A 584 34.82 -38.76 10.62
CA ALA A 584 36.25 -39.07 10.76
C ALA A 584 36.72 -39.87 9.51
N PRO A 585 37.99 -39.78 9.10
CA PRO A 585 38.46 -40.33 7.83
C PRO A 585 38.39 -41.86 7.84
N SER A 586 37.46 -42.43 7.05
CA SER A 586 37.48 -43.85 6.75
C SER A 586 38.74 -44.18 5.95
N ALA A 587 39.58 -45.06 6.48
CA ALA A 587 40.74 -45.61 5.80
C ALA A 587 40.37 -46.11 4.39
N GLN A 588 41.07 -45.61 3.37
CA GLN A 588 40.98 -46.11 2.00
C GLN A 588 41.66 -47.48 1.93
N ILE A 589 40.86 -48.55 2.00
CA ILE A 589 41.30 -49.90 1.64
C ILE A 589 41.45 -49.93 0.12
N ALA A 590 42.69 -50.12 -0.33
CA ALA A 590 43.04 -50.27 -1.74
C ALA A 590 42.31 -51.47 -2.36
N LYS A 591 41.59 -51.23 -3.47
CA LYS A 591 41.03 -52.29 -4.32
C LYS A 591 42.03 -52.65 -5.42
N PRO A 592 42.17 -53.93 -5.81
CA PRO A 592 43.17 -54.38 -6.79
C PRO A 592 42.94 -53.82 -8.20
N ILE A 593 44.05 -53.56 -8.88
CA ILE A 593 44.15 -53.01 -10.23
C ILE A 593 43.64 -54.03 -11.27
N ARG A 594 42.65 -53.65 -12.08
CA ARG A 594 42.36 -54.29 -13.38
C ARG A 594 43.16 -53.55 -14.47
N PRO A 595 43.94 -54.24 -15.32
CA PRO A 595 44.75 -53.61 -16.37
C PRO A 595 43.90 -53.02 -17.51
N GLY A 596 44.26 -51.81 -17.96
CA GLY A 596 43.94 -51.31 -19.29
C GLY A 596 42.94 -50.14 -19.35
N HIS A 597 43.40 -48.91 -19.10
CA HIS A 597 43.20 -47.75 -20.01
C HIS A 597 44.00 -46.52 -19.50
N TYR A 598 44.53 -45.77 -20.46
CA TYR A 598 45.46 -44.65 -20.31
C TYR A 598 44.82 -43.35 -19.76
N PRO A 599 45.63 -42.40 -19.23
CA PRO A 599 45.17 -41.23 -18.49
C PRO A 599 45.01 -39.99 -19.37
N ALA A 600 44.16 -39.07 -18.94
CA ALA A 600 44.26 -37.65 -19.32
C ALA A 600 44.39 -36.79 -18.04
N SER A 601 45.54 -36.14 -17.97
CA SER A 601 46.05 -35.15 -17.01
C SER A 601 45.14 -33.89 -16.97
N SER A 602 44.73 -33.39 -15.80
CA SER A 602 45.30 -32.24 -15.03
C SER A 602 44.90 -30.83 -15.56
N PRO A 603 45.22 -29.71 -14.87
CA PRO A 603 44.71 -29.13 -13.60
C PRO A 603 44.18 -27.67 -13.81
N THR A 604 43.63 -26.95 -12.81
CA THR A 604 44.25 -25.78 -12.08
C THR A 604 43.09 -25.04 -11.34
N THR A 605 43.06 -24.92 -9.99
CA THR A 605 43.40 -23.74 -9.13
C THR A 605 42.62 -22.46 -9.50
N VAL A 606 41.95 -21.68 -8.63
CA VAL A 606 42.48 -20.79 -7.56
C VAL A 606 41.37 -20.35 -6.57
N HIS A 607 41.79 -20.04 -5.34
CA HIS A 607 41.08 -19.45 -4.21
C HIS A 607 40.32 -18.13 -4.46
N SER A 608 39.23 -17.90 -3.71
CA SER A 608 39.01 -16.62 -3.04
C SER A 608 38.08 -16.70 -1.82
N ILE A 609 38.46 -15.88 -0.85
CA ILE A 609 37.88 -15.65 0.49
C ILE A 609 36.74 -14.62 0.36
N ARG A 610 35.66 -14.79 1.14
CA ARG A 610 35.03 -13.80 2.06
C ARG A 610 33.51 -14.02 2.18
N GLY A 611 33.04 -14.07 3.44
CA GLY A 611 31.63 -14.21 3.84
C GLY A 611 30.76 -13.04 3.35
N GLY A 612 29.44 -13.08 3.44
CA GLY A 612 28.56 -13.89 4.28
C GLY A 612 27.46 -12.94 4.76
N SER A 613 26.23 -13.16 4.28
CA SER A 613 24.93 -12.86 4.90
C SER A 613 23.89 -12.44 3.86
N GLY A 614 22.69 -13.02 3.98
CA GLY A 614 21.45 -12.48 3.40
C GLY A 614 21.03 -13.09 2.06
N SER A 615 20.38 -14.25 2.08
CA SER A 615 18.93 -14.29 1.81
C SER A 615 18.41 -15.72 1.82
N VAL A 616 17.30 -15.90 2.51
CA VAL A 616 16.52 -17.13 2.57
C VAL A 616 15.82 -17.31 1.22
N HIS A 617 16.08 -18.46 0.61
CA HIS A 617 15.26 -19.03 -0.45
C HIS A 617 13.84 -19.30 0.07
N SER A 618 12.82 -18.91 -0.69
CA SER A 618 11.60 -19.71 -0.78
C SER A 618 11.39 -20.09 -2.23
N SER A 619 11.13 -21.38 -2.38
CA SER A 619 11.13 -22.17 -3.59
C SER A 619 9.85 -22.00 -4.42
N TYR A 620 10.05 -22.13 -5.74
CA TYR A 620 9.24 -22.88 -6.71
C TYR A 620 7.71 -22.73 -6.70
N TYR A 621 7.15 -22.33 -7.85
CA TYR A 621 6.26 -23.20 -8.62
C TYR A 621 6.40 -22.91 -10.12
N HIS A 622 6.94 -23.89 -10.85
CA HIS A 622 6.61 -24.14 -12.25
C HIS A 622 5.18 -24.68 -12.29
N HIS A 623 4.34 -24.24 -13.22
CA HIS A 623 3.47 -25.12 -14.00
C HIS A 623 3.16 -24.45 -15.35
N SER A 624 3.51 -25.15 -16.42
CA SER A 624 2.97 -24.92 -17.76
C SER A 624 1.60 -25.59 -17.86
N LYS A 625 0.56 -24.80 -18.07
CA LYS A 625 -0.37 -24.86 -19.21
C LYS A 625 -1.48 -23.84 -19.02
#